data_AF-A0A971J4I8-F1
#
_entry.id   AF-A0A971J4I8-F1
#
_cell.length_a   1.000
_cell.length_b   1.000
_cell.length_c   1.000
_cell.angle_alpha   90.00
_cell.angle_beta   90.00
_cell.angle_gamma   90.00
#
_symmetry.space_group_name_H-M   'P 1'
#
loop_
_entity.id
_entity.type
_entity.pdbx_description
1 polymer ?
#
loop_
_entity_poly.entity_id
_entity_poly.type
_entity_poly.pdbx_seq_one_letter_code
_entity_poly.pdbx_strand_id
1 'polypeptide(L)' 'MDRKAEIMERLKQIAGDGRISCIEARKLAEELQVPPREVGALCDEMGIKIFACELGCF' A
#
# COMPACT_ATOMS: atom_id res chain seq x y z
N MET A 1 -3.63 -8.68 -18.02
CA MET A 1 -2.89 -9.26 -16.88
C MET A 1 -2.72 -8.15 -15.89
N ASP A 2 -3.65 -8.11 -14.93
CA ASP A 2 -3.97 -6.94 -14.14
C ASP A 2 -3.01 -6.83 -12.96
N ARG A 3 -1.94 -6.07 -13.14
CA ARG A 3 -0.91 -5.82 -12.11
C ARG A 3 -1.49 -5.24 -10.82
N LYS A 4 -2.65 -4.57 -10.92
CA LYS A 4 -3.47 -4.11 -9.78
C LYS A 4 -3.89 -5.24 -8.84
N ALA A 5 -4.26 -6.41 -9.36
CA ALA A 5 -4.75 -7.50 -8.54
C ALA A 5 -3.67 -8.02 -7.58
N GLU A 6 -2.44 -8.13 -8.07
CA GLU A 6 -1.28 -8.57 -7.28
C GLU A 6 -0.95 -7.57 -6.15
N ILE A 7 -1.01 -6.27 -6.44
CA ILE A 7 -0.83 -5.22 -5.43
C ILE A 7 -1.91 -5.29 -4.36
N MET A 8 -3.19 -5.45 -4.74
CA MET A 8 -4.30 -5.55 -3.80
C MET A 8 -4.20 -6.77 -2.88
N GLU A 9 -3.77 -7.91 -3.43
CA GLU A 9 -3.63 -9.14 -2.67
C GLU A 9 -2.50 -9.04 -1.65
N ARG A 10 -1.35 -8.48 -2.07
CA ARG A 10 -0.27 -8.16 -1.15
C ARG A 10 -0.67 -7.13 -0.11
N LEU A 11 -1.33 -6.05 -0.52
CA LEU A 11 -1.86 -5.04 0.39
C LEU A 11 -2.76 -5.65 1.45
N LYS A 12 -3.63 -6.61 1.13
CA LYS A 12 -4.41 -7.33 2.14
C LYS A 12 -3.59 -8.18 3.09
N GLN A 13 -2.49 -8.78 2.62
CA GLN A 13 -1.61 -9.58 3.48
C GLN A 13 -0.85 -8.73 4.50
N ILE A 14 -0.38 -7.54 4.11
CA ILE A 14 0.27 -6.60 5.03
C ILE A 14 -0.74 -5.73 5.80
N ALA A 15 -1.89 -5.42 5.21
CA ALA A 15 -3.00 -4.69 5.84
C ALA A 15 -3.84 -5.61 6.73
N GLY A 16 -3.28 -6.06 7.85
CA GLY A 16 -3.97 -7.00 8.75
C GLY A 16 -5.38 -6.55 9.15
N ASP A 17 -5.54 -5.26 9.50
CA ASP A 17 -6.79 -4.67 10.01
C ASP A 17 -7.38 -3.61 9.06
N GLY A 18 -7.04 -3.68 7.76
CA GLY A 18 -7.34 -2.59 6.82
C GLY A 18 -6.50 -1.34 7.09
N ARG A 19 -5.31 -1.51 7.67
CA ARG A 19 -4.36 -0.43 7.95
C ARG A 19 -2.96 -0.88 7.58
N ILE A 20 -2.18 -0.04 6.91
CA ILE A 20 -0.77 -0.33 6.60
C ILE A 20 0.13 0.78 7.08
N SER A 21 1.36 0.46 7.41
CA SER A 21 2.37 1.48 7.65
C SER A 21 2.87 2.09 6.34
N CYS A 22 3.26 3.37 6.33
CA CYS A 22 3.86 3.99 5.13
C CYS A 22 5.14 3.23 4.69
N ILE A 23 5.87 2.64 5.64
CA ILE A 23 7.04 1.80 5.38
C ILE A 23 6.65 0.57 4.57
N GLU A 24 5.60 -0.14 4.99
CA GLU A 24 5.13 -1.34 4.28
C GLU A 24 4.54 -1.02 2.92
N ALA A 25 3.79 0.09 2.80
CA ALA A 25 3.32 0.59 1.51
C ALA A 25 4.48 0.81 0.54
N ARG A 26 5.58 1.41 1.03
CA ARG A 26 6.75 1.76 0.23
C ARG A 26 7.63 0.54 -0.09
N LYS A 27 7.81 -0.37 0.88
CA LYS A 27 8.47 -1.66 0.65
C LYS A 27 7.74 -2.47 -0.42
N LEU A 28 6.42 -2.55 -0.30
CA LEU A 28 5.61 -3.26 -1.29
C LEU A 28 5.74 -2.62 -2.67
N ALA A 29 5.70 -1.29 -2.73
CA ALA A 29 5.89 -0.54 -3.96
C ALA A 29 7.26 -0.82 -4.61
N GLU A 30 8.34 -0.85 -3.82
CA GLU A 30 9.68 -1.23 -4.31
C GLU A 30 9.76 -2.69 -4.76
N GLU A 31 9.23 -3.63 -3.98
CA GLU A 31 9.24 -5.06 -4.31
C GLU A 31 8.51 -5.36 -5.61
N LEU A 32 7.37 -4.72 -5.83
CA LEU A 32 6.56 -4.89 -7.04
C LEU A 32 7.04 -4.01 -8.21
N GLN A 33 8.05 -3.14 -7.99
CA GLN A 33 8.48 -2.09 -8.91
C GLN A 33 7.31 -1.23 -9.42
N VAL A 34 6.40 -0.87 -8.51
CA VAL A 34 5.22 -0.04 -8.80
C VAL A 34 5.36 1.31 -8.08
N PRO A 35 4.78 2.38 -8.63
CA PRO A 35 4.82 3.66 -7.96
C PRO A 35 4.00 3.61 -6.64
N PRO A 36 4.50 4.17 -5.53
CA PRO A 36 3.76 4.22 -4.27
C PRO A 36 2.45 5.00 -4.38
N ARG A 37 2.31 5.85 -5.40
CA ARG A 37 1.05 6.51 -5.77
C ARG A 37 -0.03 5.53 -6.17
N GLU A 38 0.33 4.47 -6.89
CA GLU A 38 -0.61 3.43 -7.32
C GLU A 38 -1.01 2.54 -6.14
N VAL A 39 -0.05 2.21 -5.28
CA VAL A 39 -0.31 1.52 -4.00
C VAL A 39 -1.25 2.35 -3.12
N GLY A 40 -0.99 3.65 -2.98
CA GLY A 40 -1.85 4.56 -2.20
C GLY A 40 -3.25 4.71 -2.79
N ALA A 41 -3.38 4.80 -4.12
CA ALA A 41 -4.68 4.85 -4.79
C ALA A 41 -5.49 3.55 -4.59
N LEU A 42 -4.83 2.39 -4.66
CA LEU A 42 -5.45 1.10 -4.39
C LEU A 42 -5.84 0.95 -2.92
N CYS A 43 -4.98 1.41 -1.99
CA CYS A 43 -5.32 1.46 -0.58
C CYS A 43 -6.59 2.30 -0.35
N ASP A 44 -6.66 3.50 -0.93
CA ASP A 44 -7.80 4.40 -0.80
C ASP A 44 -9.08 3.77 -1.39
N GLU A 45 -8.98 3.16 -2.58
CA GLU A 45 -10.06 2.43 -3.25
C GLU A 45 -10.56 1.22 -2.43
N MET A 46 -9.65 0.55 -1.70
CA MET A 46 -9.98 -0.57 -0.81
C MET A 46 -10.42 -0.13 0.60
N GLY A 47 -10.33 1.17 0.92
CA GLY A 47 -10.59 1.69 2.27
C GLY A 47 -9.51 1.35 3.30
N ILE A 48 -8.30 1.00 2.85
CA ILE A 48 -7.13 0.72 3.68
C ILE A 48 -6.50 2.05 4.13
N LYS A 49 -6.42 2.28 5.45
CA LYS A 49 -5.78 3.48 6.00
C LYS A 49 -4.27 3.31 6.10
N ILE A 50 -3.52 4.20 5.46
CA ILE A 50 -2.08 4.30 5.67
C ILE A 50 -1.85 5.07 6.97
N PHE A 51 -1.16 4.46 7.94
CA PHE A 51 -0.78 5.06 9.22
C PHE A 51 0.74 5.09 9.36
N ALA A 52 1.28 5.86 10.31
CA ALA A 52 2.73 5.95 10.57
C ALA A 52 3.56 6.34 9.33
N CYS A 53 3.32 7.55 8.79
CA CYS A 53 4.25 8.15 7.84
C CYS A 53 5.45 8.72 8.60
N GLU A 54 6.53 7.95 8.72
CA GLU A 54 7.76 8.35 9.44
C GLU A 54 8.46 9.60 8.86
N LEU A 55 8.01 10.08 7.70
CA LEU A 55 8.50 11.30 7.08
C LEU A 55 7.92 12.59 7.68
N GLY A 56 6.99 12.51 8.65
CA GLY A 56 6.35 13.70 9.21
C GLY A 56 5.61 14.54 8.15
N CYS A 57 5.27 13.91 7.01
CA CYS A 57 4.54 14.54 5.91
C CYS A 57 3.02 14.31 6.03
N PHE A 58 2.55 14.10 7.27
CA PHE A 58 1.18 14.22 7.77
C PHE A 58 1.23 14.44 9.28
#